data_AF-A0A7X9GEH9-F1
#
_entry.id   AF-A0A7X9GEH9-F1
#
_cell.length_a   1.000
_cell.length_b   1.000
_cell.length_c   1.000
_cell.angle_alpha   90.00
_cell.angle_beta   90.00
_cell.angle_gamma   90.00
#
_symmetry.space_group_name_H-M   'P 1'
#
loop_
_entity.id
_entity.type
_entity.pdbx_description
1 polymer ?
#
loop_
_entity_poly.entity_id
_entity_poly.type
_entity_poly.pdbx_seq_one_letter_code
_entity_poly.pdbx_strand_id
1 'polypeptide(L)' 'MIINYSKEYLQHKLVWVTQRLAALEEIEAKLREMRSLATYARDNYINQEVAREFNARLSKLQQEITALDEQTRVFWMDCQ' A
#
# COMPACT_ATOMS: atom_id res chain seq x y z
N MET A 1 -4.63 -29.92 26.17
CA MET A 1 -5.25 -29.28 24.99
C MET A 1 -4.46 -28.01 24.64
N ILE A 2 -3.23 -28.15 24.14
CA ILE A 2 -2.31 -27.01 23.84
C ILE A 2 -2.05 -26.88 22.33
N ILE A 3 -2.25 -27.97 21.57
CA ILE A 3 -1.94 -28.05 20.14
C ILE A 3 -2.92 -27.24 19.26
N ASN A 4 -4.14 -26.95 19.75
CA ASN A 4 -5.15 -26.27 18.93
C ASN A 4 -4.90 -24.76 18.81
N TYR A 5 -4.38 -24.13 19.88
CA TYR A 5 -4.07 -22.69 19.90
C TYR A 5 -2.96 -22.31 18.91
N SER A 6 -1.93 -23.16 18.79
CA SER A 6 -0.84 -22.90 17.84
C SER A 6 -1.29 -23.07 16.39
N LYS A 7 -2.13 -24.06 16.10
CA LYS A 7 -2.64 -24.29 14.74
C LYS A 7 -3.54 -23.14 14.28
N GLU A 8 -4.50 -22.71 15.12
CA GLU A 8 -5.40 -21.60 14.80
C GLU A 8 -4.62 -20.28 14.65
N TYR A 9 -3.69 -19.99 15.57
CA TYR A 9 -2.81 -18.82 15.46
C TYR A 9 -2.03 -18.81 14.15
N LEU A 10 -1.42 -19.94 13.77
CA LEU A 10 -0.66 -20.05 12.51
C LEU A 10 -1.57 -19.89 11.28
N GLN A 11 -2.79 -20.40 11.32
CA GLN A 11 -3.77 -20.22 10.24
C GLN A 11 -4.17 -18.75 10.09
N HIS A 12 -4.49 -18.06 11.19
CA HIS A 12 -4.79 -16.63 11.17
C HIS A 12 -3.61 -15.80 10.67
N LYS A 13 -2.39 -16.15 11.08
CA LYS A 13 -1.17 -15.48 10.63
C LYS A 13 -0.93 -15.67 9.14
N LEU A 14 -1.19 -16.86 8.61
CA LEU A 14 -1.07 -17.14 7.18
C LEU A 14 -2.08 -16.35 6.34
N VAL A 15 -3.34 -16.24 6.81
CA VAL A 15 -4.36 -15.38 6.18
C VAL A 15 -3.93 -13.92 6.19
N TRP A 16 -3.45 -13.41 7.33
CA TRP A 16 -2.95 -12.04 7.42
C TRP A 16 -1.76 -11.79 6.50
N VAL A 17 -0.76 -12.68 6.44
CA VAL A 17 0.38 -12.54 5.51
C VAL A 17 -0.10 -12.50 4.06
N THR A 18 -1.08 -13.32 3.71
CA THR A 18 -1.64 -13.35 2.35
C THR A 18 -2.32 -12.02 2.00
N GLN A 19 -3.12 -11.49 2.91
CA GLN A 19 -3.76 -10.18 2.74
C GLN A 19 -2.74 -9.05 2.66
N ARG A 20 -1.70 -9.10 3.50
CA ARG A 20 -0.64 -8.10 3.53
C ARG A 20 0.21 -8.12 2.24
N LEU A 21 0.50 -9.30 1.69
CA LEU A 21 1.19 -9.43 0.41
C LEU A 21 0.39 -8.78 -0.71
N ALA A 22 -0.91 -9.07 -0.81
CA ALA A 22 -1.77 -8.45 -1.83
C ALA A 22 -1.82 -6.92 -1.70
N ALA A 23 -1.91 -6.39 -0.48
CA ALA A 23 -1.88 -4.94 -0.26
C ALA A 23 -0.52 -4.31 -0.64
N LEU A 24 0.59 -5.00 -0.36
CA LEU A 24 1.93 -4.54 -0.75
C LEU A 24 2.12 -4.52 -2.28
N GLU A 25 1.58 -5.50 -3.00
CA GLU A 25 1.57 -5.50 -4.47
C GLU A 25 0.80 -4.29 -5.02
N GLU A 26 -0.35 -3.96 -4.42
CA GLU A 26 -1.13 -2.77 -4.82
C GLU A 26 -0.39 -1.46 -4.49
N ILE A 27 0.22 -1.36 -3.31
CA ILE A 27 1.06 -0.23 -2.92
C ILE A 27 2.23 -0.05 -3.90
N GLU A 28 2.90 -1.14 -4.28
CA GLU A 28 4.00 -1.08 -5.24
C GLU A 28 3.53 -0.57 -6.61
N ALA A 29 2.37 -1.03 -7.09
CA ALA A 29 1.79 -0.53 -8.33
C ALA A 29 1.54 0.99 -8.29
N LYS A 30 0.96 1.50 -7.19
CA LYS A 30 0.73 2.93 -6.99
C LYS A 30 2.05 3.73 -6.90
N LEU A 31 3.07 3.21 -6.21
CA LEU A 31 4.38 3.84 -6.14
C LEU A 31 5.07 3.91 -7.51
N ARG A 32 4.94 2.87 -8.34
CA ARG A 32 5.43 2.88 -9.73
C ARG A 32 4.73 3.94 -10.56
N GLU A 33 3.43 4.15 -10.35
CA GLU A 33 2.67 5.23 -10.99
C GLU A 33 3.18 6.61 -10.56
N MET A 34 3.38 6.85 -9.26
CA MET A 34 3.97 8.11 -8.76
C MET A 34 5.34 8.37 -9.39
N ARG A 35 6.19 7.34 -9.49
CA ARG A 35 7.49 7.43 -10.15
C ARG A 35 7.38 7.78 -11.63
N SER A 36 6.40 7.22 -12.33
CA SER A 36 6.12 7.53 -13.74
C SER A 36 5.76 9.01 -13.93
N LEU A 37 4.86 9.54 -13.09
CA LEU A 37 4.49 10.96 -13.11
C LEU A 37 5.70 11.87 -12.84
N ALA A 38 6.51 11.54 -11.83
CA ALA A 38 7.71 12.31 -11.52
C ALA A 38 8.76 12.28 -12.64
N THR A 39 8.94 11.12 -13.28
CA THR A 39 9.86 10.96 -14.42
C THR A 39 9.37 11.77 -15.61
N TYR A 40 8.08 11.70 -15.93
CA TYR A 40 7.49 12.50 -17.00
C TYR A 40 7.65 14.01 -16.75
N ALA A 41 7.40 14.45 -15.51
CA ALA A 41 7.53 15.86 -15.15
C ALA A 41 8.97 16.39 -15.24
N ARG A 42 9.96 15.52 -14.96
CA ARG A 42 11.39 15.85 -15.11
C ARG A 42 11.80 15.97 -16.57
N ASP A 43 11.30 15.07 -17.42
CA ASP A 43 11.77 14.90 -18.79
C ASP A 43 11.01 15.79 -19.80
N ASN A 44 9.92 16.45 -19.38
CA ASN A 44 9.07 17.27 -20.25
C ASN A 44 8.88 18.68 -19.68
N TYR A 45 8.58 19.64 -20.56
CA TYR A 45 8.10 20.95 -20.12
C TYR A 45 6.68 20.83 -19.56
N ILE A 46 6.52 21.11 -18.28
CA ILE A 46 5.23 21.07 -17.58
C ILE A 46 4.75 22.50 -17.34
N ASN A 47 3.58 22.83 -17.90
CA ASN A 47 2.92 24.10 -17.58
C ASN A 47 2.21 24.02 -16.21
N GLN A 48 1.75 25.16 -15.70
CA GLN A 48 1.17 25.24 -14.36
C GLN A 48 -0.12 24.39 -14.19
N GLU A 49 -0.92 24.25 -15.24
CA GLU A 49 -2.16 23.46 -15.20
C GLU A 49 -1.84 21.96 -15.06
N VAL A 50 -0.93 21.46 -15.90
CA VAL A 50 -0.46 20.07 -15.85
C VAL A 50 0.25 19.78 -14.52
N ALA A 51 1.03 20.74 -13.99
CA ALA A 51 1.64 20.61 -12.66
C ALA A 51 0.60 20.44 -11.55
N ARG A 52 -0.52 21.17 -11.60
CA ARG A 52 -1.61 21.04 -10.62
C ARG A 52 -2.28 19.67 -10.71
N GLU A 53 -2.52 19.18 -11.92
CA GLU A 53 -3.09 17.84 -12.13
C GLU A 53 -2.17 16.74 -11.57
N PHE A 54 -0.87 16.83 -11.85
CA PHE A 54 0.12 15.87 -11.35
C PHE A 54 0.16 15.86 -9.83
N ASN A 55 0.17 17.03 -9.20
CA ASN A 55 0.16 17.15 -7.74
C ASN A 55 -1.13 16.59 -7.12
N ALA A 56 -2.28 16.81 -7.75
CA ALA A 56 -3.55 16.23 -7.30
C ALA A 56 -3.51 14.70 -7.37
N ARG A 57 -2.99 14.14 -8.47
CA ARG A 57 -2.85 12.68 -8.65
C ARG A 57 -1.85 12.07 -7.67
N LEU A 58 -0.69 12.70 -7.46
CA LEU A 58 0.30 12.26 -6.46
C LEU A 58 -0.28 12.28 -5.04
N SER A 59 -1.05 13.31 -4.69
CA SER A 59 -1.70 13.41 -3.38
C SER A 59 -2.73 12.30 -3.17
N LYS A 60 -3.52 11.99 -4.21
CA LYS A 60 -4.49 10.88 -4.17
C LYS A 60 -3.78 9.52 -4.00
N LEU A 61 -2.75 9.26 -4.79
CA LEU A 61 -1.95 8.02 -4.68
C LEU A 61 -1.35 7.87 -3.29
N GLN A 62 -0.83 8.95 -2.71
CA GLN A 62 -0.30 8.95 -1.35
C GLN A 62 -1.37 8.59 -0.31
N GLN A 63 -2.57 9.16 -0.42
CA GLN A 63 -3.68 8.83 0.47
C GLN A 63 -4.10 7.35 0.37
N GLU A 64 -4.19 6.83 -0.85
CA GLU A 64 -4.54 5.42 -1.09
C GLU A 64 -3.47 4.48 -0.53
N ILE A 65 -2.18 4.78 -0.73
CA ILE A 65 -1.07 4.01 -0.17
C ILE A 65 -1.13 4.01 1.35
N THR A 66 -1.29 5.17 1.98
CA THR A 66 -1.38 5.27 3.44
C THR A 66 -2.56 4.46 3.99
N ALA A 67 -3.74 4.55 3.36
CA ALA A 67 -4.91 3.80 3.78
C ALA A 67 -4.72 2.28 3.66
N LEU A 68 -4.17 1.80 2.54
CA LEU A 68 -3.86 0.37 2.33
C LEU A 68 -2.83 -0.15 3.33
N ASP A 69 -1.81 0.67 3.63
CA ASP A 69 -0.81 0.32 4.61
C ASP A 69 -1.44 0.19 6.00
N GLU A 70 -2.14 1.22 6.46
CA GLU A 70 -2.79 1.23 7.78
C GLU A 70 -3.77 0.06 7.98
N GLN A 71 -4.57 -0.26 6.97
CA GLN A 71 -5.56 -1.35 7.04
C GLN A 71 -4.93 -2.74 7.19
N THR A 72 -3.71 -2.94 6.70
CA THR A 72 -3.12 -4.29 6.59
C THR A 72 -1.85 -4.48 7.41
N ARG A 73 -1.26 -3.40 7.94
CA ARG A 73 0.05 -3.41 8.62
C ARG A 73 0.09 -4.28 9.87
N VAL A 74 -1.02 -4.38 10.61
CA VAL A 74 -1.04 -5.01 11.93
C VAL A 74 -1.76 -6.35 11.89
N PHE A 75 -1.13 -7.38 12.45
CA PHE A 75 -1.78 -8.64 12.73
C PHE A 75 -2.56 -8.53 14.05
N TRP A 76 -3.89 -8.63 14.00
CA TRP A 76 -4.75 -8.32 15.16
C TRP A 76 -4.51 -9.21 16.40
N MET A 77 -4.02 -10.45 16.23
CA MET A 77 -3.73 -11.34 17.36
C MET A 77 -2.42 -11.01 18.08
N ASP A 78 -1.52 -10.22 17.48
CA ASP A 78 -0.29 -9.75 18.16
C ASP A 78 -0.58 -8.52 19.06
N CYS A 79 -1.81 -8.01 19.07
CA CYS A 79 -2.26 -6.88 19.90
C CYS A 79 -3.15 -7.30 21.09
N GLN A 80 -3.35 -8.61 21.30
CA GLN A 80 -4.06 -9.19 22.46
C GLN A 80 -3.08 -9.52 23.58
#